data_AF-A0A9W7LNJ3-F1
#
_entry.id   AF-A0A9W7LNJ3-F1
#
_cell.length_a   1.000
_cell.length_b   1.000
_cell.length_c   1.000
_cell.angle_alpha   90.00
_cell.angle_beta   90.00
_cell.angle_gamma   90.00
#
_symmetry.space_group_name_H-M   'P 1'
#
loop_
_entity.id
_entity.type
_entity.pdbx_description
1 polymer ?
#
loop_
_entity_poly.entity_id
_entity_poly.type
_entity_poly.pdbx_seq_one_letter_code
_entity_poly.pdbx_strand_id
1 'polypeptide(L)'
;MKLCYTVVFNVYKEMEDSMSEKGKSYRIEYAVEAMKLQCQAYYAEFKWLHENYIPTFEEYMSAALVSSTYQLISIVSFVSMEDCITKETFIWAFNDPKFLRASTFIGRLINDVVSHQD
;
A
#
# COMPACT_ATOMS: atom_id res chain seq x y z
N MET A 1 6.36 -17.44 -7.90
CA MET A 1 6.86 -16.33 -7.05
C MET A 1 8.06 -15.59 -7.62
N LYS A 2 9.17 -16.24 -8.01
CA LYS A 2 10.37 -15.54 -8.55
C LYS A 2 10.02 -14.56 -9.68
N LEU A 3 9.22 -15.00 -10.66
CA LEU A 3 8.78 -14.14 -11.77
C LEU A 3 8.05 -12.88 -11.27
N CYS A 4 7.00 -13.04 -10.45
CA CYS A 4 6.22 -11.90 -9.92
C CYS A 4 7.10 -10.94 -9.13
N TYR A 5 8.00 -11.46 -8.29
CA TYR A 5 8.96 -10.64 -7.53
C TYR A 5 9.86 -9.84 -8.46
N THR A 6 10.44 -10.48 -9.49
CA THR A 6 11.28 -9.81 -10.48
C THR A 6 10.52 -8.71 -11.24
N VAL A 7 9.28 -8.97 -11.65
CA VAL A 7 8.45 -7.97 -12.33
C VAL A 7 8.21 -6.75 -11.43
N VAL A 8 7.78 -6.96 -10.19
CA VAL A 8 7.55 -5.86 -9.24
C VAL A 8 8.85 -5.10 -8.96
N PHE A 9 9.94 -5.83 -8.70
CA PHE A 9 11.25 -5.22 -8.45
C PHE A 9 11.72 -4.33 -9.62
N ASN A 10 11.55 -4.80 -10.86
CA ASN A 10 11.92 -4.04 -12.04
C ASN A 10 11.09 -2.76 -12.18
N VAL A 11 9.79 -2.78 -11.87
CA VAL A 11 8.95 -1.57 -11.86
C VAL A 11 9.50 -0.52 -10.88
N TYR A 12 9.84 -0.93 -9.66
CA TYR A 12 10.41 0.00 -8.67
C TYR A 12 11.77 0.54 -9.10
N LYS A 13 12.59 -0.29 -9.75
CA LYS A 13 13.89 0.13 -10.30
C LYS A 13 13.72 1.15 -11.42
N GLU A 14 12.80 0.92 -12.36
CA GLU A 14 12.49 1.88 -13.43
C GLU A 14 11.96 3.21 -12.89
N MET A 15 11.17 3.17 -11.81
CA MET A 15 10.74 4.38 -11.10
C MET A 15 11.92 5.10 -10.45
N GLU A 16 12.87 4.39 -9.86
CA GLU A 16 14.09 4.95 -9.26
C GLU A 16 14.99 5.62 -10.28
N ASP A 17 15.23 4.96 -11.42
CA ASP A 17 16.01 5.53 -12.53
C ASP A 17 15.35 6.84 -13.01
N SER A 18 14.03 6.82 -13.23
CA SER A 18 13.25 7.99 -13.64
C SER A 18 13.26 9.14 -12.63
N MET A 19 13.29 8.83 -11.33
CA MET A 19 13.34 9.85 -10.27
C MET A 19 14.76 10.37 -10.00
N SER A 20 15.78 9.58 -10.30
CA SER A 20 17.19 9.95 -10.17
C SER A 20 17.55 11.10 -11.11
N GLU A 21 17.06 11.07 -12.35
CA GLU A 21 17.21 12.17 -13.32
C GLU A 21 16.65 13.50 -12.80
N LYS A 22 15.66 13.43 -11.89
CA LYS A 22 14.99 14.59 -11.28
C LYS A 22 15.54 14.96 -9.90
N GLY A 23 16.59 14.29 -9.42
CA GLY A 23 17.12 14.48 -8.07
C GLY A 23 16.17 14.06 -6.95
N LYS A 24 15.21 13.17 -7.23
CA LYS A 24 14.10 12.78 -6.35
C LYS A 24 14.07 11.29 -6.03
N SER A 25 15.16 10.57 -6.24
CA SER A 25 15.26 9.11 -5.99
C SER A 25 14.86 8.71 -4.56
N TYR A 26 15.11 9.57 -3.58
CA TYR A 26 14.68 9.37 -2.18
C TYR A 26 13.17 9.07 -2.02
N ARG A 27 12.33 9.51 -2.96
CA ARG A 27 10.88 9.27 -2.91
C ARG A 27 10.53 7.78 -3.06
N ILE A 28 11.40 6.99 -3.70
CA ILE A 28 11.18 5.56 -3.93
C ILE A 28 11.23 4.76 -2.63
N GLU A 29 12.07 5.15 -1.68
CA GLU A 29 12.17 4.48 -0.38
C GLU A 29 10.79 4.41 0.31
N TYR A 30 10.03 5.51 0.28
CA TYR A 30 8.67 5.55 0.82
C TYR A 30 7.70 4.61 0.10
N ALA A 31 7.80 4.51 -1.23
CA ALA A 31 6.95 3.60 -2.00
C ALA A 31 7.30 2.12 -1.75
N VAL A 32 8.59 1.81 -1.53
CA VAL A 32 9.06 0.47 -1.16
C VAL A 32 8.57 0.11 0.24
N GLU A 33 8.65 1.03 1.21
CA GLU A 33 8.12 0.79 2.56
C GLU A 33 6.60 0.56 2.56
N ALA A 34 5.84 1.34 1.77
CA ALA A 34 4.41 1.12 1.61
C ALA A 34 4.09 -0.26 1.03
N MET A 35 4.88 -0.74 0.07
CA MET A 35 4.73 -2.09 -0.51
C MET A 35 5.05 -3.18 0.50
N LYS A 36 6.04 -2.99 1.38
CA LYS A 36 6.33 -3.95 2.45
C LYS A 36 5.15 -4.08 3.41
N LEU A 37 4.55 -2.96 3.82
CA LEU A 37 3.34 -2.96 4.67
C LEU A 37 2.18 -3.70 3.98
N GLN A 38 1.96 -3.45 2.68
CA GLN A 38 0.96 -4.16 1.90
C GLN A 38 1.19 -5.69 1.90
N CYS A 39 2.42 -6.12 1.65
CA CYS A 39 2.80 -7.53 1.67
C CYS A 39 2.59 -8.18 3.05
N GLN A 40 2.86 -7.44 4.13
CA GLN A 40 2.62 -7.91 5.50
C GLN A 40 1.13 -8.09 5.79
N ALA A 41 0.28 -7.18 5.32
CA ALA A 41 -1.17 -7.30 5.45
C ALA A 41 -1.71 -8.52 4.68
N TYR A 42 -1.28 -8.73 3.43
CA TYR A 42 -1.64 -9.93 2.68
C TYR A 42 -1.13 -11.21 3.33
N TYR A 43 0.04 -11.18 3.96
CA TYR A 43 0.54 -12.33 4.70
C TYR A 43 -0.30 -12.64 5.95
N ALA A 44 -0.81 -11.63 6.64
CA ALA A 44 -1.74 -11.82 7.76
C ALA A 44 -3.05 -12.47 7.29
N GLU A 45 -3.65 -11.97 6.19
CA GLU A 45 -4.84 -12.57 5.58
C GLU A 45 -4.59 -14.03 5.17
N PHE A 46 -3.45 -14.30 4.53
CA PHE A 46 -3.05 -15.66 4.16
C PHE A 46 -2.94 -16.58 5.38
N LYS A 47 -2.35 -16.10 6.49
CA LYS A 47 -2.25 -16.89 7.72
C LYS A 47 -3.62 -17.23 8.29
N TRP A 48 -4.52 -16.26 8.38
CA TRP A 48 -5.89 -16.49 8.87
C TRP A 48 -6.62 -17.54 8.02
N LEU A 49 -6.49 -17.44 6.70
CA LEU A 49 -7.04 -18.43 5.77
C LEU A 49 -6.41 -19.82 5.96
N HIS A 50 -5.07 -19.89 6.02
CA HIS A 50 -4.35 -21.16 6.13
C HIS A 50 -4.64 -21.90 7.43
N GLU A 51 -4.81 -21.16 8.53
CA GLU A 51 -5.06 -21.70 9.86
C GLU A 51 -6.57 -21.89 10.15
N ASN A 52 -7.46 -21.53 9.20
CA ASN A 52 -8.91 -21.42 9.41
C ASN A 52 -9.28 -20.57 10.64
N TYR A 53 -8.48 -19.54 10.92
CA TYR A 53 -8.73 -18.61 12.01
C TYR A 53 -9.67 -17.50 11.56
N ILE A 54 -10.71 -17.24 12.36
CA ILE A 54 -11.63 -16.12 12.17
C ILE A 54 -11.19 -15.00 13.11
N PRO A 55 -10.61 -13.90 12.59
CA PRO A 55 -10.20 -12.78 13.43
C PRO A 55 -11.38 -12.06 14.04
N THR A 56 -11.15 -11.39 15.17
CA THR A 56 -12.10 -10.38 15.66
C THR A 56 -12.21 -9.22 14.67
N PHE A 57 -13.29 -8.44 14.76
CA PHE A 57 -13.45 -7.27 13.88
C PHE A 57 -12.27 -6.29 13.99
N GLU A 58 -11.76 -6.05 15.20
CA GLU A 58 -10.62 -5.13 15.40
C GLU A 58 -9.32 -5.67 14.78
N GLU A 59 -9.03 -6.96 14.98
CA GLU A 59 -7.88 -7.63 14.35
C GLU A 59 -7.99 -7.59 12.83
N TYR A 60 -9.15 -7.96 12.30
CA TYR A 60 -9.45 -7.91 10.87
C TYR A 60 -9.21 -6.52 10.32
N MET A 61 -9.86 -5.50 10.87
CA MET A 61 -9.79 -4.13 10.36
C MET A 61 -8.36 -3.57 10.38
N SER A 62 -7.53 -3.96 11.35
CA SER A 62 -6.13 -3.53 11.40
C SER A 62 -5.31 -3.94 10.18
N ALA A 63 -5.52 -5.15 9.65
CA ALA A 63 -4.86 -5.63 8.43
C ALA A 63 -5.65 -5.25 7.17
N ALA A 64 -6.97 -5.33 7.22
CA ALA A 64 -7.89 -5.14 6.11
C ALA A 64 -7.82 -3.71 5.53
N LEU A 65 -7.64 -2.70 6.38
CA LEU A 65 -7.47 -1.32 5.91
C LEU A 65 -6.18 -1.15 5.10
N VAL A 66 -5.08 -1.79 5.50
CA VAL A 66 -3.84 -1.78 4.73
C VAL A 66 -4.01 -2.62 3.46
N SER A 67 -4.64 -3.81 3.57
CA SER A 67 -4.85 -4.71 2.44
C SER A 67 -5.73 -4.11 1.34
N SER A 68 -6.52 -3.08 1.64
CA SER A 68 -7.32 -2.31 0.67
C SER A 68 -6.50 -1.59 -0.41
N THR A 69 -5.18 -1.49 -0.30
CA THR A 69 -4.24 -0.86 -1.25
C THR A 69 -4.27 0.67 -1.39
N TYR A 70 -5.28 1.35 -0.84
CA TYR A 70 -5.42 2.80 -1.02
C TYR A 70 -4.26 3.62 -0.45
N GLN A 71 -3.66 3.18 0.66
CA GLN A 71 -2.46 3.83 1.21
C GLN A 71 -1.26 3.66 0.27
N LEU A 72 -1.03 2.43 -0.21
CA LEU A 72 0.05 2.11 -1.16
C LEU A 72 -0.07 2.93 -2.44
N ILE A 73 -1.25 2.92 -3.08
CA ILE A 73 -1.47 3.60 -4.36
C ILE A 73 -1.29 5.11 -4.20
N SER A 74 -1.73 5.69 -3.08
CA SER A 74 -1.55 7.12 -2.80
C SER A 74 -0.07 7.49 -2.69
N ILE A 75 0.71 6.72 -1.92
CA ILE A 75 2.15 6.94 -1.75
C ILE A 75 2.89 6.77 -3.07
N VAL A 76 2.61 5.71 -3.82
CA VAL A 76 3.20 5.48 -5.15
C VAL A 76 2.86 6.60 -6.12
N SER A 77 1.63 7.13 -6.08
CA SER A 77 1.22 8.26 -6.92
C SER A 77 2.04 9.51 -6.62
N PHE A 78 2.27 9.82 -5.34
CA PHE A 78 3.05 10.99 -4.91
C PHE A 78 4.50 10.98 -5.40
N VAL A 79 5.09 9.81 -5.64
CA VAL A 79 6.47 9.70 -6.16
C VAL A 79 6.62 10.52 -7.44
N SER A 80 5.70 10.32 -8.39
CA SER A 80 5.76 10.87 -9.74
C SER A 80 5.32 12.32 -9.87
N MET A 81 4.64 12.85 -8.85
CA MET A 81 4.07 14.20 -8.86
C MET A 81 5.14 15.31 -8.79
N GLU A 82 4.70 16.54 -9.06
CA GLU A 82 5.53 17.73 -9.18
C GLU A 82 6.25 18.13 -7.87
N ASP A 83 6.88 19.30 -7.86
CA ASP A 83 7.70 19.79 -6.74
C ASP A 83 6.88 20.15 -5.49
N CYS A 84 5.54 20.17 -5.58
CA CYS A 84 4.67 20.36 -4.41
C CYS A 84 4.74 19.18 -3.41
N ILE A 85 5.22 18.00 -3.82
CA ILE A 85 5.40 16.85 -2.94
C ILE A 85 6.77 16.91 -2.27
N THR A 86 6.78 16.90 -0.94
CA THR A 86 8.00 16.93 -0.13
C THR A 86 8.09 15.69 0.77
N LYS A 87 9.18 15.55 1.54
CA LYS A 87 9.33 14.48 2.54
C LYS A 87 8.18 14.52 3.57
N GLU A 88 7.75 15.71 3.93
CA GLU A 88 6.65 15.95 4.87
C GLU A 88 5.32 15.39 4.32
N THR A 89 5.10 15.42 3.00
CA THR A 89 3.93 14.79 2.38
C THR A 89 3.91 13.29 2.59
N PHE A 90 5.07 12.62 2.42
CA PHE A 90 5.17 11.18 2.68
C PHE A 90 4.97 10.86 4.16
N ILE A 91 5.63 11.60 5.06
CA ILE A 91 5.46 11.44 6.51
C ILE A 91 3.99 11.62 6.91
N TRP A 92 3.34 12.66 6.38
CA TRP A 92 1.91 12.88 6.57
C TRP A 92 1.06 11.70 6.09
N ALA A 93 1.38 11.13 4.93
CA ALA A 93 0.67 9.97 4.37
C ALA A 93 0.83 8.69 5.21
N PHE A 94 1.98 8.50 5.85
CA PHE A 94 2.20 7.40 6.79
C PHE A 94 1.54 7.60 8.15
N ASN A 95 1.26 8.85 8.54
CA ASN A 95 0.63 9.20 9.83
C ASN A 95 -0.91 9.13 9.79
N ASP A 96 -1.48 8.18 9.04
CA ASP A 96 -2.92 7.90 8.94
C ASP A 96 -3.82 9.16 8.82
N PRO A 97 -3.62 10.00 7.79
CA PRO A 97 -4.42 11.21 7.66
C PRO A 97 -5.87 10.84 7.33
N LYS A 98 -6.82 11.61 7.89
CA LYS A 98 -8.27 11.35 7.81
C LYS A 98 -8.77 10.99 6.40
N PHE A 99 -8.22 11.65 5.37
CA PHE A 99 -8.56 11.39 3.98
C PHE A 99 -8.15 9.99 3.50
N LEU A 100 -6.90 9.59 3.77
CA LEU A 100 -6.43 8.25 3.40
C LEU A 100 -7.15 7.18 4.21
N ARG A 101 -7.37 7.43 5.51
CA ARG A 101 -8.17 6.56 6.36
C ARG A 101 -9.57 6.34 5.78
N ALA A 102 -10.29 7.41 5.44
CA ALA A 102 -11.62 7.28 4.85
C ALA A 102 -11.58 6.47 3.55
N SER A 103 -10.56 6.69 2.71
CA SER A 103 -10.38 5.98 1.44
C SER A 103 -10.13 4.48 1.63
N THR A 104 -9.30 4.08 2.60
CA THR A 104 -9.06 2.66 2.91
C THR A 104 -10.31 1.97 3.45
N PHE A 105 -11.09 2.65 4.29
CA PHE A 105 -12.39 2.14 4.76
C PHE A 105 -13.36 1.92 3.62
N ILE A 106 -13.54 2.91 2.74
CA ILE A 106 -14.43 2.80 1.58
C ILE A 106 -13.98 1.63 0.68
N GLY A 107 -12.68 1.59 0.34
CA GLY A 107 -12.11 0.56 -0.52
C GLY A 107 -12.31 -0.84 0.06
N ARG A 108 -12.07 -1.01 1.36
CA ARG A 108 -12.23 -2.30 2.04
C ARG A 108 -13.68 -2.76 2.05
N LEU A 109 -14.59 -1.92 2.57
CA LEU A 109 -15.98 -2.29 2.79
C LEU A 109 -16.73 -2.55 1.48
N ILE A 110 -16.50 -1.73 0.43
CA ILE A 110 -17.13 -1.98 -0.88
C ILE A 110 -16.63 -3.31 -1.44
N ASN A 111 -15.32 -3.58 -1.36
CA ASN A 111 -14.76 -4.82 -1.87
C ASN A 111 -15.32 -6.06 -1.13
N ASP A 112 -15.49 -5.98 0.19
CA ASP A 112 -16.09 -7.06 0.99
C ASP A 112 -17.55 -7.31 0.63
N VAL A 113 -18.36 -6.25 0.49
CA VAL A 113 -19.78 -6.40 0.13
C VAL A 113 -19.93 -7.01 -1.25
N VAL A 114 -19.18 -6.53 -2.25
CA VAL A 114 -19.27 -7.02 -3.63
C VAL A 114 -18.82 -8.48 -3.71
N SER A 115 -17.65 -8.81 -3.14
CA SER A 115 -17.11 -10.18 -3.20
C SER A 115 -17.89 -11.22 -2.40
N HIS A 116 -18.76 -10.80 -1.46
CA HIS A 116 -19.68 -11.72 -0.77
C HIS A 116 -20.94 -12.04 -1.59
N GLN A 117 -21.32 -11.17 -2.53
CA GLN A 117 -22.54 -11.31 -3.33
C GLN A 117 -22.36 -12.15 -4.61
N ASP A 118 -21.11 -12.42 -4.99
CA ASP A 118 -20.71 -13.28 -6.11
C ASP A 118 -20.51 -14.75 -5.64
#